data_AF-A0A2P5AEP6-F1
#
_entry.id   AF-A0A2P5AEP6-F1
#
_cell.length_a   1.000
_cell.length_b   1.000
_cell.length_c   1.000
_cell.angle_alpha   90.00
_cell.angle_beta   90.00
_cell.angle_gamma   90.00
#
_symmetry.space_group_name_H-M   'P 1'
#
loop_
_entity.id
_entity.type
_entity.pdbx_description
1 polymer ?
#
loop_
_entity_poly.entity_id
_entity_poly.type
_entity_poly.pdbx_seq_one_letter_code
_entity_poly.pdbx_strand_id
1 'polypeptide(L)'
;SYVYSEITYNASASLSGSSVDECRNIADKALKISETCAYLNCTFAGIWNGGGGDGVGFVNASDHITKAYPSDFEVAAKLACQTKFEDAASVFPSVDESDLPYICLDLVYQYSLLVDGFGLDPAQEITLVKKIKYQDGWVEAAWPLGSAIEAVSSSSSSAEL
;
A
#
# COMPACT_ATOMS: atom_id res chain seq x y z
N SER A 1 17.99 2.59 13.12
CA SER A 1 18.47 2.60 11.72
C SER A 1 17.69 1.55 10.94
N TYR A 2 17.55 1.75 9.64
CA TYR A 2 16.81 0.83 8.75
C TYR A 2 17.77 0.31 7.68
N VAL A 3 17.79 -1.01 7.45
CA VAL A 3 18.68 -1.62 6.45
C VAL A 3 17.83 -2.11 5.28
N TYR A 4 18.11 -1.61 4.08
CA TYR A 4 17.43 -2.00 2.86
C TYR A 4 18.43 -2.12 1.72
N SER A 5 18.41 -3.26 1.02
CA SER A 5 19.33 -3.55 -0.08
C SER A 5 20.80 -3.31 0.29
N GLU A 6 21.22 -3.81 1.46
CA GLU A 6 22.59 -3.65 2.03
C GLU A 6 22.99 -2.20 2.38
N ILE A 7 22.08 -1.23 2.24
CA ILE A 7 22.30 0.16 2.61
C ILE A 7 21.65 0.44 3.97
N THR A 8 22.41 1.06 4.87
CA THR A 8 21.91 1.50 6.18
C THR A 8 21.46 2.94 6.12
N TYR A 9 20.18 3.18 6.39
CA TYR A 9 19.56 4.49 6.49
C TYR A 9 19.44 4.92 7.95
N ASN A 10 19.72 6.20 8.20
CA ASN A 10 19.44 6.78 9.51
C ASN A 10 17.92 6.88 9.69
N ALA A 11 17.42 6.21 10.71
CA ALA A 11 16.03 6.25 11.12
C ALA A 11 16.01 6.54 12.62
N SER A 12 15.67 7.79 12.95
CA SER A 12 15.56 8.30 14.30
C SER A 12 14.43 9.33 14.34
N ALA A 13 13.69 9.35 15.45
CA ALA A 13 12.62 10.31 15.65
C ALA A 13 13.19 11.71 15.92
N SER A 14 12.43 12.74 15.55
CA SER A 14 12.73 14.12 15.96
C SER A 14 12.59 14.26 17.49
N LEU A 15 13.14 15.34 18.06
CA LEU A 15 12.96 15.63 19.50
C LEU A 15 11.49 15.80 19.89
N SER A 16 10.65 16.25 18.95
CA SER A 16 9.20 16.39 19.12
C SER A 16 8.41 15.11 18.81
N GLY A 17 9.08 14.02 18.44
CA GLY A 17 8.44 12.77 18.01
C GLY A 17 8.05 12.76 16.53
N SER A 18 7.14 11.86 16.16
CA SER A 18 6.61 11.74 14.80
C SER A 18 5.48 12.75 14.55
N SER A 19 5.28 13.13 13.29
CA SER A 19 4.22 14.06 12.88
C SER A 19 3.62 13.58 11.56
N VAL A 20 2.29 13.42 11.52
CA VAL A 20 1.59 13.02 10.29
C VAL A 20 1.89 13.96 9.13
N ASP A 21 1.85 15.28 9.38
CA ASP A 21 2.02 16.26 8.31
C ASP A 21 3.46 16.26 7.78
N GLU A 22 4.45 16.13 8.65
CA GLU A 22 5.86 16.04 8.24
C GLU A 22 6.16 14.73 7.51
N CYS A 23 5.64 13.60 8.04
CA CYS A 23 5.75 12.30 7.38
C CYS A 23 5.08 12.31 6.01
N ARG A 24 3.91 12.94 5.87
CA ARG A 24 3.18 13.02 4.59
C ARG A 24 3.96 13.85 3.58
N ASN A 25 4.48 15.00 4.00
CA ASN A 25 5.35 15.83 3.16
C ASN A 25 6.60 15.07 2.68
N ILE A 26 7.16 14.16 3.49
CA ILE A 26 8.28 13.31 3.09
C ILE A 26 7.81 12.22 2.13
N ALA A 27 6.69 11.56 2.40
CA ALA A 27 6.10 10.54 1.54
C ALA A 27 5.78 11.09 0.14
N ASP A 28 5.15 12.25 0.05
CA ASP A 28 4.78 12.89 -1.22
C ASP A 28 6.01 13.28 -2.05
N LYS A 29 7.08 13.72 -1.38
CA LYS A 29 8.38 13.95 -2.03
C LYS A 29 9.02 12.67 -2.52
N ALA A 30 8.96 11.58 -1.73
CA ALA A 30 9.49 10.29 -2.11
C ALA A 30 8.72 9.69 -3.32
N LEU A 31 7.41 9.90 -3.35
CA LEU A 31 6.54 9.53 -4.48
C LEU A 31 6.78 10.42 -5.70
N LYS A 32 7.30 11.64 -5.54
CA LYS A 32 7.45 12.66 -6.60
C LYS A 32 6.11 13.04 -7.22
N ILE A 33 5.15 13.38 -6.36
CA ILE A 33 3.79 13.73 -6.77
C ILE A 33 3.77 15.02 -7.60
N SER A 34 4.70 15.94 -7.36
CA SER A 34 4.83 17.20 -8.10
C SER A 34 5.63 17.09 -9.40
N GLU A 35 6.00 15.89 -9.84
CA GLU A 35 6.74 15.69 -11.09
C GLU A 35 5.86 16.06 -12.30
N THR A 36 6.49 16.58 -13.36
CA THR A 36 5.73 17.01 -14.54
C THR A 36 5.05 15.82 -15.25
N CYS A 37 3.79 15.98 -15.62
CA CYS A 37 3.03 14.97 -16.35
C CYS A 37 3.03 15.28 -17.85
N ALA A 38 3.60 14.39 -18.66
CA ALA A 38 3.59 14.50 -20.13
C ALA A 38 2.31 13.95 -20.77
N TYR A 39 1.41 13.39 -19.97
CA TYR A 39 0.17 12.74 -20.39
C TYR A 39 -1.05 13.54 -19.93
N LEU A 40 -2.26 13.06 -20.25
CA LEU A 40 -3.50 13.72 -19.83
C LEU A 40 -3.64 13.74 -18.30
N ASN A 41 -3.36 12.62 -17.65
CA ASN A 41 -3.35 12.47 -16.20
C ASN A 41 -2.21 11.52 -15.80
N CYS A 42 -1.54 11.82 -14.70
CA CYS A 42 -0.49 10.97 -14.15
C CYS A 42 -0.84 10.56 -12.73
N THR A 43 -0.19 9.50 -12.28
CA THR A 43 -0.12 9.12 -10.87
C THR A 43 0.98 9.95 -10.20
N PHE A 44 2.11 9.33 -9.87
CA PHE A 44 3.29 9.98 -9.33
C PHE A 44 4.49 9.79 -10.25
N ALA A 45 5.53 10.61 -10.09
CA ALA A 45 6.75 10.58 -10.92
C ALA A 45 6.50 10.70 -12.45
N GLY A 46 5.42 11.40 -12.85
CA GLY A 46 5.08 11.61 -14.26
C GLY A 46 4.56 10.35 -14.98
N ILE A 47 4.21 9.28 -14.26
CA ILE A 47 3.74 8.02 -14.84
C ILE A 47 2.25 8.12 -15.17
N TRP A 48 1.90 7.84 -16.44
CA TRP A 48 0.52 7.83 -16.90
C TRP A 48 -0.38 6.90 -16.08
N ASN A 49 -1.58 7.35 -15.72
CA ASN A 49 -2.51 6.60 -14.88
C ASN A 49 -3.37 5.56 -15.64
N GLY A 50 -3.15 5.38 -16.95
CA GLY A 50 -3.90 4.44 -17.77
C GLY A 50 -5.33 4.87 -18.13
N GLY A 51 -5.77 6.09 -17.76
CA GLY A 51 -7.10 6.61 -18.08
C GLY A 51 -8.21 6.30 -17.05
N GLY A 52 -7.88 5.59 -15.96
CA GLY A 52 -8.83 5.24 -14.90
C GLY A 52 -9.81 4.09 -15.23
N GLY A 53 -10.73 3.80 -14.32
CA GLY A 53 -11.72 2.71 -14.42
C GLY A 53 -11.95 2.00 -13.07
N ASP A 54 -12.88 1.04 -13.02
CA ASP A 54 -13.15 0.23 -11.82
C ASP A 54 -11.98 -0.76 -11.57
N GLY A 55 -11.05 -0.37 -10.70
CA GLY A 55 -9.88 -1.17 -10.29
C GLY A 55 -10.00 -1.81 -8.89
N VAL A 56 -9.14 -2.80 -8.59
CA VAL A 56 -9.09 -3.56 -7.31
C VAL A 56 -7.87 -3.16 -6.44
N GLY A 57 -7.97 -3.24 -5.10
CA GLY A 57 -6.99 -2.73 -4.10
C GLY A 57 -6.20 -3.77 -3.26
N PHE A 58 -5.32 -3.31 -2.34
CA PHE A 58 -4.27 -4.06 -1.57
C PHE A 58 -4.62 -4.38 -0.09
N VAL A 59 -3.89 -5.20 0.70
CA VAL A 59 -4.46 -5.89 1.92
C VAL A 59 -3.79 -5.72 3.27
N ASN A 60 -4.62 -5.79 4.34
CA ASN A 60 -4.26 -5.99 5.74
C ASN A 60 -4.32 -7.46 6.23
N ALA A 61 -3.39 -7.89 7.09
CA ALA A 61 -2.92 -9.28 7.22
C ALA A 61 -3.89 -10.35 7.78
N SER A 62 -4.96 -9.97 8.49
CA SER A 62 -5.77 -10.89 9.32
C SER A 62 -6.94 -11.54 8.59
N ASP A 63 -7.49 -10.91 7.56
CA ASP A 63 -8.59 -11.43 6.77
C ASP A 63 -8.13 -11.75 5.34
N HIS A 64 -8.69 -12.81 4.74
CA HIS A 64 -8.42 -13.13 3.34
C HIS A 64 -8.92 -12.03 2.39
N ILE A 65 -10.01 -11.37 2.75
CA ILE A 65 -10.63 -10.25 2.04
C ILE A 65 -11.22 -9.30 3.09
N THR A 66 -10.91 -8.01 3.02
CA THR A 66 -11.57 -7.00 3.86
C THR A 66 -11.91 -5.74 3.07
N LYS A 67 -12.89 -4.97 3.56
CA LYS A 67 -13.25 -3.67 2.99
C LYS A 67 -12.57 -2.59 3.82
N ALA A 68 -12.05 -1.57 3.15
CA ALA A 68 -11.47 -0.41 3.80
C ALA A 68 -11.71 0.84 2.96
N TYR A 69 -11.44 1.99 3.54
CA TYR A 69 -11.42 3.29 2.88
C TYR A 69 -10.02 3.87 2.97
N PRO A 70 -9.50 4.59 1.97
CA PRO A 70 -8.22 5.29 2.12
C PRO A 70 -8.19 6.19 3.37
N SER A 71 -9.34 6.79 3.76
CA SER A 71 -9.46 7.56 5.00
C SER A 71 -9.15 6.76 6.28
N ASP A 72 -9.35 5.44 6.29
CA ASP A 72 -9.03 4.59 7.45
C ASP A 72 -7.52 4.58 7.71
N PHE A 73 -6.72 4.60 6.65
CA PHE A 73 -5.26 4.70 6.74
C PHE A 73 -4.83 6.05 7.29
N GLU A 74 -5.50 7.14 6.92
CA GLU A 74 -5.23 8.47 7.49
C GLU A 74 -5.54 8.52 8.99
N VAL A 75 -6.66 7.95 9.42
CA VAL A 75 -7.04 7.87 10.84
C VAL A 75 -6.03 7.04 11.62
N ALA A 76 -5.66 5.87 11.09
CA ALA A 76 -4.65 5.01 11.70
C ALA A 76 -3.27 5.69 11.76
N ALA A 77 -2.88 6.41 10.70
CA ALA A 77 -1.64 7.19 10.66
C ALA A 77 -1.62 8.26 11.75
N LYS A 78 -2.71 9.02 11.92
CA LYS A 78 -2.82 10.03 12.98
C LYS A 78 -2.62 9.42 14.36
N LEU A 79 -3.25 8.27 14.63
CA LEU A 79 -3.05 7.54 15.87
C LEU A 79 -1.60 7.08 16.03
N ALA A 80 -1.03 6.44 15.01
CA ALA A 80 0.33 5.90 15.03
C ALA A 80 1.39 6.97 15.26
N CYS A 81 1.29 8.11 14.57
CA CYS A 81 2.28 9.18 14.69
C CYS A 81 2.19 9.94 16.03
N GLN A 82 1.03 9.91 16.70
CA GLN A 82 0.86 10.48 18.05
C GLN A 82 1.24 9.51 19.16
N THR A 83 1.38 8.22 18.84
CA THR A 83 1.72 7.18 19.79
C THR A 83 3.23 7.20 20.08
N LYS A 84 3.60 7.17 21.37
CA LYS A 84 5.00 7.03 21.76
C LYS A 84 5.48 5.60 21.49
N PHE A 85 6.76 5.46 21.18
CA PHE A 85 7.34 4.14 20.88
C PHE A 85 7.12 3.12 22.01
N GLU A 86 7.21 3.54 23.27
CA GLU A 86 6.98 2.70 24.46
C GLU A 86 5.57 2.10 24.51
N ASP A 87 4.58 2.83 23.96
CA ASP A 87 3.18 2.42 23.95
C ASP A 87 2.80 1.67 22.65
N ALA A 88 3.65 1.74 21.62
CA ALA A 88 3.34 1.26 20.28
C ALA A 88 2.98 -0.22 20.24
N ALA A 89 3.71 -1.08 20.97
CA ALA A 89 3.42 -2.52 21.04
C ALA A 89 2.04 -2.83 21.66
N SER A 90 1.58 -1.99 22.61
CA SER A 90 0.26 -2.15 23.22
C SER A 90 -0.87 -1.63 22.32
N VAL A 91 -0.62 -0.56 21.57
CA VAL A 91 -1.61 0.04 20.66
C VAL A 91 -1.73 -0.76 19.35
N PHE A 92 -0.61 -1.32 18.87
CA PHE A 92 -0.50 -2.07 17.62
C PHE A 92 0.01 -3.51 17.87
N PRO A 93 -0.73 -4.34 18.62
CA PRO A 93 -0.26 -5.67 19.02
C PRO A 93 -0.13 -6.68 17.86
N SER A 94 -0.68 -6.35 16.70
CA SER A 94 -0.60 -7.19 15.48
C SER A 94 0.56 -6.82 14.56
N VAL A 95 1.35 -5.80 14.91
CA VAL A 95 2.53 -5.37 14.15
C VAL A 95 3.76 -6.00 14.76
N ASP A 96 4.63 -6.55 13.92
CA ASP A 96 5.90 -7.12 14.36
C ASP A 96 6.78 -6.06 15.05
N GLU A 97 7.51 -6.47 16.10
CA GLU A 97 8.32 -5.53 16.90
C GLU A 97 9.37 -4.77 16.07
N SER A 98 9.88 -5.40 15.01
CA SER A 98 10.82 -4.78 14.07
C SER A 98 10.21 -3.63 13.27
N ASP A 99 8.89 -3.64 13.12
CA ASP A 99 8.15 -2.74 12.24
C ASP A 99 7.46 -1.62 13.02
N LEU A 100 7.29 -1.79 14.34
CA LEU A 100 6.73 -0.77 15.25
C LEU A 100 7.41 0.62 15.13
N PRO A 101 8.74 0.76 14.96
CA PRO A 101 9.34 2.08 14.77
C PRO A 101 8.86 2.81 13.51
N TYR A 102 8.33 2.08 12.53
CA TYR A 102 8.00 2.57 11.18
C TYR A 102 6.49 2.65 10.93
N ILE A 103 5.66 2.16 11.85
CA ILE A 103 4.20 2.08 11.66
C ILE A 103 3.53 3.41 11.28
N CYS A 104 3.99 4.53 11.85
CA CYS A 104 3.54 5.88 11.44
C CYS A 104 3.91 6.17 9.98
N LEU A 105 5.16 5.90 9.59
CA LEU A 105 5.64 6.13 8.22
C LEU A 105 4.88 5.25 7.22
N ASP A 106 4.67 3.97 7.53
CA ASP A 106 4.01 3.02 6.64
C ASP A 106 2.54 3.39 6.40
N LEU A 107 1.81 3.76 7.45
CA LEU A 107 0.40 4.15 7.33
C LEU A 107 0.26 5.49 6.57
N VAL A 108 1.14 6.45 6.84
CA VAL A 108 1.18 7.70 6.08
C VAL A 108 1.52 7.44 4.62
N TYR A 109 2.50 6.58 4.34
CA TYR A 109 2.90 6.24 2.98
C TYR A 109 1.77 5.54 2.21
N GLN A 110 1.07 4.59 2.83
CA GLN A 110 -0.08 3.92 2.22
C GLN A 110 -1.20 4.92 1.89
N TYR A 111 -1.51 5.84 2.81
CA TYR A 111 -2.49 6.89 2.56
C TYR A 111 -2.07 7.82 1.41
N SER A 112 -0.84 8.37 1.45
CA SER A 112 -0.28 9.21 0.38
C SER A 112 -0.28 8.49 -0.96
N LEU A 113 0.11 7.21 -1.00
CA LEU A 113 0.14 6.43 -2.23
C LEU A 113 -1.26 6.28 -2.84
N LEU A 114 -2.26 5.94 -2.03
CA LEU A 114 -3.63 5.74 -2.50
C LEU A 114 -4.29 7.05 -2.93
N VAL A 115 -4.19 8.10 -2.12
CA VAL A 115 -4.91 9.36 -2.34
C VAL A 115 -4.10 10.31 -3.20
N ASP A 116 -2.88 10.63 -2.81
CA ASP A 116 -2.08 11.64 -3.50
C ASP A 116 -1.37 11.06 -4.74
N GLY A 117 -1.01 9.78 -4.70
CA GLY A 117 -0.36 9.08 -5.81
C GLY A 117 -1.33 8.55 -6.85
N PHE A 118 -2.28 7.71 -6.44
CA PHE A 118 -3.25 7.07 -7.35
C PHE A 118 -4.53 7.89 -7.56
N GLY A 119 -4.78 8.92 -6.75
CA GLY A 119 -5.93 9.80 -6.91
C GLY A 119 -7.26 9.19 -6.47
N LEU A 120 -7.25 8.21 -5.55
CA LEU A 120 -8.49 7.65 -5.01
C LEU A 120 -9.20 8.66 -4.12
N ASP A 121 -10.53 8.71 -4.20
CA ASP A 121 -11.33 9.46 -3.23
C ASP A 121 -11.16 8.82 -1.84
N PRO A 122 -10.83 9.59 -0.78
CA PRO A 122 -10.70 9.05 0.56
C PRO A 122 -11.93 8.28 1.08
N ALA A 123 -13.12 8.59 0.56
CA ALA A 123 -14.38 7.92 0.91
C ALA A 123 -14.75 6.77 -0.05
N GLN A 124 -13.94 6.49 -1.07
CA GLN A 124 -14.14 5.35 -1.95
C GLN A 124 -13.86 4.04 -1.20
N GLU A 125 -14.84 3.13 -1.21
CA GLU A 125 -14.64 1.78 -0.69
C GLU A 125 -13.64 1.03 -1.58
N ILE A 126 -12.59 0.50 -0.97
CA ILE A 126 -11.64 -0.40 -1.60
C ILE A 126 -11.72 -1.78 -0.94
N THR A 127 -11.46 -2.80 -1.74
CA THR A 127 -11.34 -4.17 -1.24
C THR A 127 -9.88 -4.57 -1.18
N LEU A 128 -9.50 -4.98 0.02
CA LEU A 128 -8.21 -5.50 0.39
C LEU A 128 -8.25 -7.04 0.22
N VAL A 129 -7.74 -7.61 -0.89
CA VAL A 129 -7.74 -9.08 -1.17
C VAL A 129 -6.37 -9.82 -1.06
N LYS A 130 -6.16 -10.68 -0.03
CA LYS A 130 -4.95 -11.52 0.14
C LYS A 130 -5.16 -12.91 -0.44
N LYS A 131 -6.35 -13.48 -0.23
CA LYS A 131 -6.81 -14.71 -0.88
C LYS A 131 -8.23 -14.55 -1.38
N ILE A 132 -8.52 -15.07 -2.56
CA ILE A 132 -9.86 -15.18 -3.11
C ILE A 132 -10.42 -16.58 -2.87
N LYS A 133 -11.72 -16.65 -2.58
CA LYS A 133 -12.41 -17.95 -2.52
C LYS A 133 -12.72 -18.42 -3.94
N TYR A 134 -12.27 -19.63 -4.27
CA TYR A 134 -12.58 -20.29 -5.52
C TYR A 134 -13.05 -21.72 -5.22
N GLN A 135 -14.32 -22.00 -5.50
CA GLN A 135 -14.98 -23.24 -5.09
C GLN A 135 -14.80 -23.48 -3.57
N ASP A 136 -14.22 -24.62 -3.21
CA ASP A 136 -13.97 -25.02 -1.81
C ASP A 136 -12.58 -24.59 -1.32
N GLY A 137 -11.79 -23.87 -2.14
CA GLY A 137 -10.42 -23.48 -1.84
C GLY A 137 -10.19 -21.96 -1.72
N TRP A 138 -9.06 -21.61 -1.11
CA TRP A 138 -8.53 -20.24 -1.05
C TRP A 138 -7.30 -20.14 -1.95
N VAL A 139 -7.35 -19.24 -2.93
CA VAL A 139 -6.24 -18.99 -3.85
C VAL A 139 -5.64 -17.62 -3.54
N GLU A 140 -4.33 -17.50 -3.56
CA GLU A 140 -3.67 -16.21 -3.34
C GLU A 140 -4.03 -15.22 -4.44
N ALA A 141 -4.30 -13.97 -4.05
CA ALA A 141 -4.49 -12.86 -4.97
C ALA A 141 -3.11 -12.41 -5.49
N ALA A 142 -2.51 -13.28 -6.28
CA ALA A 142 -1.15 -13.14 -6.79
C ALA A 142 -1.07 -13.62 -8.25
N TRP A 143 0.03 -13.27 -8.89
CA TRP A 143 0.32 -13.58 -10.29
C TRP A 143 0.31 -15.09 -10.67
N PRO A 144 0.65 -16.08 -9.81
CA PRO A 144 0.84 -17.46 -10.27
C PRO A 144 -0.40 -18.08 -10.95
N LEU A 145 -1.60 -17.77 -10.46
CA LEU A 145 -2.83 -18.28 -11.06
C LEU A 145 -3.03 -17.70 -12.48
N GLY A 146 -2.81 -16.41 -12.66
CA GLY A 146 -2.91 -15.75 -13.97
C GLY A 146 -1.93 -16.33 -14.98
N SER A 147 -0.66 -16.52 -14.58
CA SER A 147 0.36 -17.13 -15.44
C SER A 147 0.04 -18.58 -15.82
N ALA A 148 -0.53 -19.37 -14.90
CA ALA A 148 -0.95 -20.73 -15.22
C ALA A 148 -2.10 -20.75 -16.24
N ILE A 149 -3.09 -19.85 -16.10
CA ILE A 149 -4.19 -19.69 -17.06
C ILE A 149 -3.66 -19.29 -18.44
N GLU A 150 -2.73 -18.34 -18.51
CA GLU A 150 -2.10 -17.91 -19.77
C GLU A 150 -1.38 -19.08 -20.46
N ALA A 151 -0.57 -19.83 -19.72
CA ALA A 151 0.18 -20.97 -20.25
C ALA A 151 -0.74 -22.09 -20.77
N VAL A 152 -1.81 -22.42 -20.06
CA VAL A 152 -2.75 -23.46 -20.51
C VAL A 152 -3.60 -22.97 -21.68
N SER A 153 -4.08 -21.72 -21.64
CA SER A 153 -4.91 -21.16 -22.71
C SER A 153 -4.15 -21.10 -24.04
N SER A 154 -2.87 -20.70 -24.03
CA SER A 154 -2.03 -20.68 -25.24
C SER A 154 -1.76 -22.07 -25.83
N SER A 155 -1.73 -23.13 -25.00
CA SER A 155 -1.59 -24.51 -25.46
C SER A 155 -2.87 -25.06 -26.11
N SER A 156 -4.05 -24.64 -25.63
CA SER A 156 -5.33 -25.07 -26.21
C SER A 156 -5.55 -24.51 -27.61
N SER A 157 -5.09 -23.28 -27.88
CA SER A 157 -5.13 -22.64 -29.20
C SER A 157 -4.23 -23.31 -30.24
N SER A 158 -3.22 -24.06 -29.80
CA SER A 158 -2.27 -24.75 -30.68
C SER A 158 -2.68 -26.19 -31.01
N ALA A 159 -3.70 -26.72 -30.34
CA ALA A 159 -4.19 -28.09 -30.53
C ALA A 159 -5.34 -28.20 -31.56
N GLU A 160 -5.83 -27.06 -32.07
CA GLU A 160 -6.88 -26.97 -33.10
C GLU A 160 -6.33 -26.64 -34.52
N LEU A 161 -5.01 -26.75 -34.73
CA LEU A 161 -4.34 -26.58 -36.04
C LEU A 161 -3.68 -27.87 -36.53
#